data_AF-A0A841PXX7-F1
#
_entry.id   AF-A0A841PXX7-F1
#
_cell.length_a   1.000
_cell.length_b   1.000
_cell.length_c   1.000
_cell.angle_alpha   90.00
_cell.angle_beta   90.00
_cell.angle_gamma   90.00
#
_symmetry.space_group_name_H-M   'P 1'
#
loop_
_entity.id
_entity.type
_entity.pdbx_description
1 polymer ?
#
loop_
_entity_poly.entity_id
_entity_poly.type
_entity_poly.pdbx_seq_one_letter_code
_entity_poly.pdbx_strand_id
1 'polypeptide(L)'
;MMAWREYDLKNVYLPFIAGEGMGKYFSDPAFCPLKQSPKDDPAVAIMHWSQVFGNASLTWKDIAFLQEHTSLPILLKGVLHPEDAKLALEHSVDGLTVSNHGGRQVDGALGALEALPRLCDVIQEEIPVLLDSGIRRGSDVLKAMALGANAVLVGRPCMYGLAVAG
;
A
#
# COMPACT_ATOMS: atom_id res chain seq x y z
N MET A 1 3.34 -11.68 0.61
CA MET A 1 2.73 -12.62 -0.37
C MET A 1 2.50 -11.86 -1.67
N MET A 2 2.79 -12.49 -2.82
CA MET A 2 2.57 -11.89 -4.13
C MET A 2 1.22 -12.37 -4.68
N ALA A 3 0.51 -11.48 -5.38
CA ALA A 3 -0.75 -11.80 -6.03
C ALA A 3 -0.57 -12.68 -7.26
N TRP A 4 -1.65 -13.37 -7.64
CA TRP A 4 -1.73 -14.06 -8.92
C TRP A 4 -1.87 -13.04 -10.05
N ARG A 5 -0.86 -12.94 -10.92
CA ARG A 5 -0.81 -11.96 -12.01
C ARG A 5 -0.41 -12.66 -13.30
N GLU A 6 -1.38 -12.96 -14.14
CA GLU A 6 -1.18 -13.75 -15.36
C GLU A 6 -0.10 -13.18 -16.29
N TYR A 7 -0.05 -11.85 -16.44
CA TYR A 7 0.95 -11.20 -17.28
C TYR A 7 2.37 -11.35 -16.72
N ASP A 8 2.55 -11.19 -15.40
CA ASP A 8 3.85 -11.36 -14.74
C ASP A 8 4.30 -12.83 -14.84
N LEU A 9 3.38 -13.78 -14.60
CA LEU A 9 3.65 -15.22 -14.69
C LEU A 9 4.01 -15.66 -16.12
N LYS A 10 3.25 -15.20 -17.12
CA LYS A 10 3.50 -15.52 -18.53
C LYS A 10 4.88 -15.06 -19.00
N ASN A 11 5.34 -13.91 -18.49
CA ASN A 11 6.62 -13.32 -18.89
C ASN A 11 7.76 -13.67 -17.91
N VAL A 12 7.50 -14.46 -16.87
CA VAL A 12 8.46 -14.76 -15.79
C VAL A 12 9.08 -13.48 -15.23
N TYR A 13 8.25 -12.47 -15.04
CA TYR A 13 8.70 -11.12 -14.70
C TYR A 13 8.51 -10.84 -13.21
N LEU A 14 9.64 -10.73 -12.51
CA LEU A 14 9.69 -10.30 -11.12
C LEU A 14 10.99 -9.49 -10.90
N PRO A 15 11.00 -8.17 -11.07
CA PRO A 15 12.24 -7.39 -11.05
C PRO A 15 12.99 -7.50 -9.70
N PHE A 16 12.26 -7.75 -8.62
CA PHE A 16 12.82 -7.97 -7.29
C PHE A 16 13.79 -9.17 -7.24
N ILE A 17 13.59 -10.25 -8.00
CA ILE A 17 14.57 -11.36 -8.00
C ILE A 17 15.90 -11.00 -8.70
N ALA A 18 15.94 -9.86 -9.41
CA ALA A 18 17.16 -9.26 -9.94
C ALA A 18 17.73 -8.17 -9.02
N GLY A 19 17.16 -7.96 -7.82
CA GLY A 19 17.58 -6.92 -6.87
C GLY A 19 17.06 -5.51 -7.21
N GLU A 20 16.27 -5.35 -8.26
CA GLU A 20 15.69 -4.06 -8.63
C GLU A 20 14.62 -3.63 -7.63
N GLY A 21 14.58 -2.34 -7.29
CA GLY A 21 13.61 -1.78 -6.34
C GLY A 21 13.88 -2.07 -4.86
N MET A 22 15.02 -2.68 -4.51
CA MET A 22 15.41 -2.99 -3.12
C MET A 22 16.29 -1.95 -2.44
N GLY A 23 16.45 -0.76 -3.03
CA GLY A 23 17.41 0.24 -2.57
C GLY A 23 17.33 0.57 -1.07
N LYS A 24 16.11 0.69 -0.52
CA LYS A 24 15.90 0.94 0.92
C LYS A 24 16.45 -0.20 1.78
N TYR A 25 16.11 -1.44 1.45
CA TYR A 25 16.59 -2.62 2.17
C TYR A 25 18.11 -2.70 2.13
N PHE A 26 18.72 -2.52 0.95
CA PHE A 26 20.17 -2.65 0.80
C PHE A 26 20.96 -1.54 1.52
N SER A 27 20.32 -0.42 1.85
CA SER A 27 20.89 0.66 2.64
C SER A 27 20.56 0.59 4.13
N ASP A 28 19.65 -0.29 4.56
CA ASP A 28 19.15 -0.33 5.94
C ASP A 28 20.03 -1.25 6.81
N PRO A 29 20.61 -0.73 7.92
CA PRO A 29 21.43 -1.54 8.83
C PRO A 29 20.67 -2.70 9.49
N ALA A 30 19.38 -2.55 9.77
CA ALA A 30 18.55 -3.61 10.37
C ALA A 30 18.25 -4.73 9.37
N PHE A 31 18.27 -4.42 8.07
CA PHE A 31 18.19 -5.44 7.00
C PHE A 31 19.52 -6.18 6.78
N CYS A 32 20.62 -5.72 7.40
CA CYS A 32 21.95 -6.33 7.28
C CYS A 32 22.37 -7.18 8.49
N PRO A 33 21.64 -8.24 8.91
CA PRO A 33 22.22 -9.27 9.77
C PRO A 33 23.17 -10.21 9.00
N LEU A 34 23.39 -9.96 7.70
CA LEU A 34 24.36 -10.67 6.87
C LEU A 34 25.78 -10.25 7.24
N LYS A 35 26.70 -11.22 7.34
CA LYS A 35 28.13 -10.96 7.63
C LYS A 35 28.84 -10.07 6.59
N GLN A 36 28.17 -9.76 5.47
CA GLN A 36 28.69 -9.06 4.31
C GLN A 36 27.63 -8.08 3.77
N SER A 37 28.07 -7.06 3.03
CA SER A 37 27.17 -6.06 2.47
C SER A 37 26.25 -6.69 1.42
N PRO A 38 24.99 -6.24 1.27
CA PRO A 38 24.12 -6.61 0.15
C PRO A 38 24.73 -6.37 -1.23
N LYS A 39 25.75 -5.50 -1.33
CA LYS A 39 26.53 -5.27 -2.56
C LYS A 39 27.55 -6.37 -2.86
N ASP A 40 28.07 -7.01 -1.83
CA ASP A 40 29.12 -8.05 -1.95
C ASP A 40 28.50 -9.41 -2.30
N ASP A 41 27.31 -9.69 -1.78
CA ASP A 41 26.51 -10.88 -2.12
C ASP A 41 25.01 -10.54 -2.32
N PRO A 42 24.64 -10.06 -3.52
CA PRO A 42 23.26 -9.69 -3.83
C PRO A 42 22.30 -10.88 -3.77
N ALA A 43 22.76 -12.10 -4.06
CA ALA A 43 21.90 -13.28 -4.09
C ALA A 43 21.38 -13.61 -2.68
N VAL A 44 22.26 -13.58 -1.68
CA VAL A 44 21.87 -13.80 -0.28
C VAL A 44 20.95 -12.68 0.21
N ALA A 45 21.20 -11.42 -0.16
CA ALA A 45 20.34 -10.30 0.20
C ALA A 45 18.93 -10.42 -0.40
N ILE A 46 18.80 -10.79 -1.67
CA ILE A 46 17.52 -11.02 -2.34
C ILE A 46 16.76 -12.19 -1.68
N MET A 47 17.45 -13.28 -1.34
CA MET A 47 16.84 -14.40 -0.64
C MET A 47 16.34 -14.01 0.75
N HIS A 48 17.12 -13.24 1.50
CA HIS A 48 16.68 -12.72 2.81
C HIS A 48 15.47 -11.78 2.65
N TRP A 49 15.50 -10.87 1.68
CA TRP A 49 14.38 -10.00 1.36
C TRP A 49 13.10 -10.79 1.11
N SER A 50 13.17 -11.89 0.35
CA SER A 50 12.00 -12.73 0.03
C SER A 50 11.29 -13.30 1.27
N GLN A 51 12.03 -13.42 2.38
CA GLN A 51 11.52 -13.94 3.66
C GLN A 51 10.90 -12.85 4.53
N VAL A 52 11.34 -11.58 4.39
CA VAL A 52 10.96 -10.49 5.32
C VAL A 52 10.10 -9.40 4.69
N PHE A 53 10.02 -9.31 3.36
CA PHE A 53 9.36 -8.18 2.70
C PHE A 53 7.85 -8.10 2.98
N GLY A 54 7.20 -9.23 3.22
CA GLY A 54 5.77 -9.31 3.39
C GLY A 54 5.44 -10.12 4.63
N ASN A 55 4.66 -9.53 5.53
CA ASN A 55 4.20 -10.21 6.73
C ASN A 55 2.67 -10.33 6.71
N ALA A 56 2.18 -11.56 6.48
CA ALA A 56 0.74 -11.85 6.48
C ALA A 56 0.18 -12.12 7.89
N SER A 57 1.04 -12.14 8.92
CA SER A 57 0.62 -12.32 10.31
C SER A 57 0.31 -11.00 11.02
N LEU A 58 0.39 -9.87 10.32
CA LEU A 58 0.04 -8.57 10.90
C LEU A 58 -1.44 -8.53 11.29
N THR A 59 -1.70 -7.91 12.42
CA THR A 59 -3.01 -7.78 13.05
C THR A 59 -3.23 -6.35 13.53
N TRP A 60 -4.46 -6.05 13.96
CA TRP A 60 -4.78 -4.77 14.59
C TRP A 60 -3.93 -4.45 15.84
N LYS A 61 -3.42 -5.47 16.54
CA LYS A 61 -2.55 -5.28 17.72
C LYS A 61 -1.20 -4.66 17.35
N ASP A 62 -0.73 -4.87 16.12
CA ASP A 62 0.55 -4.36 15.66
C ASP A 62 0.54 -2.85 15.38
N ILE A 63 -0.66 -2.24 15.32
CA ILE A 63 -0.79 -0.77 15.23
C ILE A 63 -0.21 -0.10 16.48
N ALA A 64 -0.45 -0.67 17.67
CA ALA A 64 0.10 -0.14 18.92
C ALA A 64 1.63 -0.10 18.90
N PHE A 65 2.26 -1.13 18.34
CA PHE A 65 3.71 -1.14 18.15
C PHE A 65 4.16 0.03 17.27
N LEU A 66 3.47 0.32 16.17
CA LEU A 66 3.81 1.48 15.32
C LEU A 66 3.65 2.80 16.09
N GLN A 67 2.55 2.97 16.83
CA GLN A 67 2.28 4.16 17.64
C GLN A 67 3.35 4.40 18.72
N GLU A 68 3.89 3.33 19.31
CA GLU A 68 4.97 3.43 20.30
C GLU A 68 6.32 3.85 19.69
N HIS A 69 6.51 3.64 18.38
CA HIS A 69 7.80 3.81 17.70
C HIS A 69 7.83 4.98 16.72
N THR A 70 6.74 5.73 16.56
CA THR A 70 6.72 6.94 15.74
C THR A 70 5.74 7.98 16.27
N SER A 71 6.05 9.26 16.05
CA SER A 71 5.12 10.38 16.24
C SER A 71 4.46 10.84 14.93
N LEU A 72 4.76 10.17 13.82
CA LEU A 72 4.16 10.47 12.53
C LEU A 72 2.73 9.92 12.46
N PRO A 73 1.82 10.57 11.72
CA PRO A 73 0.48 10.04 11.49
C PRO A 73 0.52 8.65 10.82
N ILE A 74 -0.26 7.71 11.35
CA ILE A 74 -0.41 6.35 10.84
C ILE A 74 -1.69 6.26 10.02
N LEU A 75 -1.54 6.02 8.71
CA LEU A 75 -2.66 5.83 7.80
C LEU A 75 -2.76 4.37 7.36
N LEU A 76 -3.93 3.75 7.53
CA LEU A 76 -4.18 2.39 7.03
C LEU A 76 -4.62 2.40 5.57
N LYS A 77 -3.86 1.75 4.71
CA LYS A 77 -4.15 1.64 3.27
C LYS A 77 -4.69 0.27 2.91
N GLY A 78 -5.78 0.26 2.17
CA GLY A 78 -6.39 -0.99 1.68
C GLY A 78 -7.76 -1.29 2.26
N VAL A 79 -8.32 -0.37 3.05
CA VAL A 79 -9.62 -0.57 3.71
C VAL A 79 -10.73 -0.50 2.69
N LEU A 80 -11.57 -1.54 2.65
CA LEU A 80 -12.72 -1.64 1.75
C LEU A 80 -14.02 -2.02 2.48
N HIS A 81 -13.93 -2.48 3.73
CA HIS A 81 -15.09 -2.93 4.51
C HIS A 81 -15.39 -1.94 5.65
N PRO A 82 -16.68 -1.62 5.91
CA PRO A 82 -17.06 -0.70 6.99
C PRO A 82 -16.60 -1.14 8.39
N GLU A 83 -16.60 -2.45 8.68
CA GLU A 83 -16.13 -2.94 9.98
C GLU A 83 -14.63 -2.70 10.20
N ASP A 84 -13.82 -2.74 9.14
CA ASP A 84 -12.39 -2.41 9.25
C ASP A 84 -12.19 -0.91 9.52
N ALA A 85 -13.10 -0.05 9.02
CA ALA A 85 -13.07 1.38 9.36
C ALA A 85 -13.40 1.63 10.83
N LYS A 86 -14.33 0.86 11.42
CA LYS A 86 -14.61 0.91 12.87
C LYS A 86 -13.40 0.47 13.69
N LEU A 87 -12.80 -0.67 13.34
CA LEU A 87 -11.60 -1.17 14.00
C LEU A 87 -10.44 -0.15 13.89
N ALA A 88 -10.32 0.53 12.77
CA ALA A 88 -9.33 1.59 12.60
C ALA A 88 -9.52 2.74 13.61
N LEU A 89 -10.77 3.20 13.83
CA LEU A 89 -11.09 4.19 14.86
C LEU A 89 -10.81 3.66 16.27
N GLU A 90 -11.21 2.43 16.58
CA GLU A 90 -10.96 1.79 17.87
C GLU A 90 -9.46 1.70 18.20
N HIS A 91 -8.64 1.50 17.18
CA HIS A 91 -7.18 1.46 17.28
C HIS A 91 -6.49 2.82 17.12
N SER A 92 -7.25 3.92 17.08
CA SER A 92 -6.74 5.31 17.04
C SER A 92 -5.75 5.56 15.90
N VAL A 93 -6.05 5.07 14.69
CA VAL A 93 -5.27 5.43 13.51
C VAL A 93 -5.60 6.85 13.06
N ASP A 94 -4.63 7.54 12.45
CA ASP A 94 -4.75 8.96 12.09
C ASP A 94 -5.41 9.19 10.72
N GLY A 95 -5.72 8.12 9.98
CA GLY A 95 -6.43 8.22 8.71
C GLY A 95 -6.53 6.90 7.95
N LEU A 96 -7.32 6.92 6.89
CA LEU A 96 -7.56 5.75 6.03
C LEU A 96 -7.27 6.05 4.57
N THR A 97 -6.86 5.04 3.82
CA THR A 97 -6.87 5.06 2.35
C THR A 97 -7.73 3.94 1.82
N VAL A 98 -8.88 4.31 1.25
CA VAL A 98 -9.80 3.42 0.52
C VAL A 98 -9.14 3.01 -0.79
N SER A 99 -8.82 1.71 -0.89
CA SER A 99 -7.90 1.21 -1.92
C SER A 99 -8.10 -0.28 -2.12
N ASN A 100 -8.21 -0.72 -3.38
CA ASN A 100 -8.04 -2.13 -3.74
C ASN A 100 -6.69 -2.37 -4.45
N HIS A 101 -5.71 -1.50 -4.20
CA HIS A 101 -4.36 -1.58 -4.75
C HIS A 101 -4.34 -1.54 -6.30
N GLY A 102 -5.26 -0.77 -6.87
CA GLY A 102 -5.51 -0.67 -8.31
C GLY A 102 -5.95 -1.97 -8.97
N GLY A 103 -6.55 -2.91 -8.23
CA GLY A 103 -6.97 -4.23 -8.72
C GLY A 103 -5.79 -5.16 -9.01
N ARG A 104 -4.65 -4.99 -8.34
CA ARG A 104 -3.41 -5.74 -8.62
C ARG A 104 -3.07 -6.82 -7.58
N GLN A 105 -3.89 -6.95 -6.55
CA GLN A 105 -3.65 -7.86 -5.43
C GLN A 105 -4.67 -8.99 -5.38
N VAL A 106 -5.90 -8.70 -4.95
CA VAL A 106 -7.01 -9.67 -4.94
C VAL A 106 -7.96 -9.32 -6.06
N ASP A 107 -8.02 -10.18 -7.08
CA ASP A 107 -9.01 -10.04 -8.16
C ASP A 107 -10.42 -10.35 -7.64
N GLY A 108 -11.42 -9.66 -8.19
CA GLY A 108 -12.80 -9.71 -7.71
C GLY A 108 -13.07 -8.94 -6.41
N ALA A 109 -12.09 -8.22 -5.86
CA ALA A 109 -12.31 -7.32 -4.74
C ALA A 109 -13.24 -6.15 -5.13
N LEU A 110 -13.98 -5.63 -4.13
CA LEU A 110 -14.86 -4.48 -4.30
C LEU A 110 -14.11 -3.28 -4.92
N GLY A 111 -14.80 -2.50 -5.75
CA GLY A 111 -14.26 -1.25 -6.29
C GLY A 111 -14.03 -0.22 -5.18
N ALA A 112 -12.85 0.40 -5.14
CA ALA A 112 -12.53 1.38 -4.09
C ALA A 112 -13.51 2.57 -4.04
N LEU A 113 -13.94 3.08 -5.20
CA LEU A 113 -14.93 4.17 -5.27
C LEU A 113 -16.32 3.73 -4.77
N GLU A 114 -16.67 2.45 -4.94
CA GLU A 114 -17.94 1.89 -4.46
C GLU A 114 -17.92 1.70 -2.93
N ALA A 115 -16.76 1.34 -2.37
CA ALA A 115 -16.57 1.25 -0.93
C ALA A 115 -16.64 2.62 -0.24
N LEU A 116 -16.13 3.67 -0.90
CA LEU A 116 -15.88 4.99 -0.30
C LEU A 116 -17.06 5.55 0.51
N PRO A 117 -18.30 5.67 -0.02
CA PRO A 117 -19.39 6.32 0.72
C PRO A 117 -19.70 5.61 2.04
N ARG A 118 -19.72 4.27 2.03
CA ARG A 118 -20.02 3.47 3.22
C ARG A 118 -18.94 3.60 4.30
N LEU A 119 -17.70 3.81 3.89
CA LEU A 119 -16.60 4.05 4.83
C LEU A 119 -16.69 5.48 5.39
N CYS A 120 -17.00 6.47 4.57
CA CYS A 120 -17.24 7.84 5.02
C CYS A 120 -18.41 7.92 6.01
N ASP A 121 -19.50 7.18 5.78
CA ASP A 121 -20.65 7.10 6.70
C ASP A 121 -20.27 6.57 8.10
N VAL A 122 -19.30 5.65 8.16
CA VAL A 122 -18.77 5.11 9.42
C VAL A 122 -17.79 6.09 10.08
N ILE A 123 -16.92 6.72 9.30
CA ILE A 123 -15.85 7.59 9.82
C ILE A 123 -16.37 8.96 10.28
N GLN A 124 -17.44 9.48 9.67
CA GLN A 124 -18.09 10.73 10.08
C GLN A 124 -17.11 11.91 10.27
N GLU A 125 -16.12 12.03 9.39
CA GLU A 125 -15.06 13.06 9.42
C GLU A 125 -14.13 13.04 10.65
N GLU A 126 -14.18 12.00 11.50
CA GLU A 126 -13.30 11.87 12.67
C GLU A 126 -11.81 11.81 12.28
N ILE A 127 -11.51 11.15 11.17
CA ILE A 127 -10.15 11.05 10.59
C ILE A 127 -10.20 11.25 9.08
N PRO A 128 -9.13 11.77 8.45
CA PRO A 128 -9.07 11.94 7.01
C PRO A 128 -9.19 10.60 6.25
N VAL A 129 -10.05 10.60 5.23
CA VAL A 129 -10.27 9.49 4.30
C VAL A 129 -9.69 9.85 2.93
N LEU A 130 -8.67 9.10 2.50
CA LEU A 130 -8.03 9.22 1.20
C LEU A 130 -8.56 8.13 0.27
N LEU A 131 -8.48 8.34 -1.05
CA LEU A 131 -8.85 7.32 -2.04
C LEU A 131 -7.80 7.17 -3.15
N ASP A 132 -7.50 5.93 -3.54
CA ASP A 132 -6.74 5.61 -4.76
C ASP A 132 -7.54 4.69 -5.70
N SER A 133 -6.89 3.86 -6.54
CA SER A 133 -7.60 2.77 -7.25
C SER A 133 -8.56 3.18 -8.38
N GLY A 134 -8.22 4.17 -9.20
CA GLY A 134 -9.04 4.44 -10.41
C GLY A 134 -8.91 5.82 -11.02
N ILE A 135 -8.29 6.76 -10.32
CA ILE A 135 -8.15 8.16 -10.77
C ILE A 135 -7.32 8.24 -12.06
N ARG A 136 -7.89 8.82 -13.12
CA ARG A 136 -7.22 9.05 -14.42
C ARG A 136 -7.34 10.49 -14.92
N ARG A 137 -8.33 11.24 -14.47
CA ARG A 137 -8.61 12.62 -14.91
C ARG A 137 -9.24 13.44 -13.79
N GLY A 138 -9.26 14.76 -13.95
CA GLY A 138 -9.79 15.70 -12.95
C GLY A 138 -11.25 15.43 -12.56
N SER A 139 -12.09 14.96 -13.49
CA SER A 139 -13.47 14.58 -13.17
C SER A 139 -13.57 13.42 -12.18
N ASP A 140 -12.59 12.50 -12.17
CA ASP A 140 -12.58 11.38 -11.25
C ASP A 140 -12.21 11.87 -9.84
N VAL A 141 -11.27 12.83 -9.76
CA VAL A 141 -10.91 13.52 -8.52
C VAL A 141 -12.13 14.19 -7.90
N LEU A 142 -12.84 15.00 -8.69
CA LEU A 142 -14.03 15.72 -8.21
C LEU A 142 -15.12 14.78 -7.71
N LYS A 143 -15.35 13.66 -8.41
CA LYS A 143 -16.34 12.65 -7.98
C LYS A 143 -15.95 11.99 -6.66
N ALA A 144 -14.69 11.60 -6.51
CA ALA A 144 -14.21 11.00 -5.26
C ALA A 144 -14.35 11.96 -4.08
N MET A 145 -13.95 13.23 -4.27
CA MET A 145 -14.10 14.24 -3.23
C MET A 145 -15.57 14.52 -2.89
N ALA A 146 -16.43 14.61 -3.91
CA ALA A 146 -17.87 14.78 -3.70
C ALA A 146 -18.53 13.59 -2.97
N LEU A 147 -17.92 12.42 -3.00
CA LEU A 147 -18.35 11.21 -2.27
C LEU A 147 -17.72 11.09 -0.87
N GLY A 148 -16.98 12.10 -0.42
CA GLY A 148 -16.48 12.18 0.96
C GLY A 148 -14.98 11.96 1.15
N ALA A 149 -14.20 11.74 0.08
CA ALA A 149 -12.74 11.67 0.22
C ALA A 149 -12.14 13.08 0.48
N ASN A 150 -11.25 13.19 1.47
CA ASN A 150 -10.52 14.43 1.74
C ASN A 150 -9.42 14.69 0.71
N ALA A 151 -8.83 13.63 0.15
CA ALA A 151 -7.84 13.70 -0.91
C ALA A 151 -7.84 12.43 -1.77
N VAL A 152 -7.22 12.51 -2.94
CA VAL A 152 -7.01 11.36 -3.82
C VAL A 152 -5.54 11.13 -4.11
N LEU A 153 -5.16 9.87 -4.28
CA LEU A 153 -3.80 9.44 -4.63
C LEU A 153 -3.77 8.96 -6.08
N VAL A 154 -2.74 9.38 -6.81
CA VAL A 154 -2.58 9.07 -8.24
C VAL A 154 -1.48 8.01 -8.42
N GLY A 155 -1.86 6.88 -9.01
CA GLY A 155 -0.94 5.75 -9.28
C GLY A 155 -0.42 5.73 -10.73
N ARG A 156 -1.06 4.92 -11.58
CA ARG A 156 -0.63 4.66 -12.98
C ARG A 156 -0.31 5.93 -13.80
N PRO A 157 -1.10 7.03 -13.74
CA PRO A 157 -0.79 8.23 -14.52
C PRO A 157 0.61 8.81 -14.23
N CYS A 158 1.06 8.78 -12.97
CA CYS A 158 2.40 9.25 -12.61
C CYS A 158 3.51 8.41 -13.27
N MET A 159 3.30 7.09 -13.37
CA MET A 159 4.26 6.20 -14.04
C MET A 159 4.30 6.42 -15.55
N TYR A 160 3.17 6.79 -16.17
CA TYR A 160 3.16 7.16 -17.59
C TYR A 160 3.93 8.46 -17.84
N GLY A 161 3.77 9.46 -16.97
CA GLY A 161 4.56 10.70 -17.03
C GLY A 161 6.07 10.42 -16.93
N LEU A 162 6.47 9.66 -15.90
CA LEU A 162 7.86 9.26 -15.68
C LEU A 162 8.47 8.57 -16.90
N ALA A 163 7.74 7.62 -17.51
CA ALA A 163 8.22 6.88 -18.68
C ALA A 163 8.38 7.76 -19.93
N VAL A 164 7.60 8.83 -20.06
CA VAL A 164 7.62 9.73 -21.23
C VAL A 164 8.68 10.82 -21.09
N ALA A 165 8.81 11.43 -19.90
CA ALA A 165 9.58 12.66 -19.75
C ALA A 165 10.29 12.88 -18.41
N GLY A 166 10.37 11.87 -17.52
CA GLY A 166 11.02 12.00 -16.21
C GLY A 166 10.11 12.52 -15.10
#